data_AF-A0A8T3MA26-F1
#
_entry.id   AF-A0A8T3MA26-F1
#
_cell.length_a   1.000
_cell.length_b   1.000
_cell.length_c   1.000
_cell.angle_alpha   90.00
_cell.angle_beta   90.00
_cell.angle_gamma   90.00
#
_symmetry.space_group_name_H-M   'P 1'
#
loop_
_entity.id
_entity.type
_entity.pdbx_description
1 polymer ?
#
loop_
_entity_poly.entity_id
_entity_poly.type
_entity_poly.pdbx_seq_one_letter_code
_entity_poly.pdbx_strand_id
1 'polypeptide(L)'
;MSQAGSNRSIPTTMDVLGRSPGASAPESGYEKVVILPKMREDDLAAHAWADARFAADILAEHALFFALLMPEELAAKERAEALRFQTTFGQLYERIDSAGPPARSDVKTFTAQMTEPIKEFIDYKARLGEAQTTGKLRSLVWPLFFDHTRHEAERWERRFDELGRGESDFERKEVVAFWANIMDEHSRFVAHLLDPDEFELIEKAFSTANVFRHLADDSVGGTVEALAKEPGTVIDSLAHNPDVDAVMSAAQTILDFKTQAVRDIEAGRIKSIIEPRLADHVRREALKFLNELKRAV
;
A
#
# COMPACT_ATOMS: atom_id res chain seq x y z
N MET A 1 -9.01 -16.04 7.17
CA MET A 1 -9.99 -15.54 8.14
C MET A 1 -10.87 -14.55 7.41
N SER A 2 -12.14 -14.90 7.22
CA SER A 2 -13.16 -14.00 6.68
C SER A 2 -13.32 -12.85 7.67
N GLN A 3 -13.12 -11.60 7.23
CA GLN A 3 -13.56 -10.45 8.00
C GLN A 3 -15.09 -10.44 7.96
N ALA A 4 -15.71 -11.09 8.94
CA ALA A 4 -17.10 -10.83 9.28
C ALA A 4 -17.18 -9.36 9.67
N GLY A 5 -17.89 -8.56 8.87
CA GLY A 5 -18.00 -7.12 9.05
C GLY A 5 -18.35 -6.75 10.49
N SER A 6 -17.48 -5.97 11.10
CA SER A 6 -17.77 -5.22 12.31
C SER A 6 -19.07 -4.44 12.09
N ASN A 7 -20.08 -4.74 12.90
CA ASN A 7 -21.47 -4.32 12.73
C ASN A 7 -21.71 -2.85 13.14
N ARG A 8 -20.71 -1.97 12.95
CA ARG A 8 -20.78 -0.55 13.32
C ARG A 8 -20.97 0.31 12.07
N SER A 9 -21.82 1.33 12.19
CA SER A 9 -22.01 2.33 11.13
C SER A 9 -20.71 3.12 10.93
N ILE A 10 -20.13 3.01 9.74
CA ILE A 10 -19.00 3.85 9.31
C ILE A 10 -19.40 5.33 9.43
N PRO A 11 -18.56 6.21 10.01
CA PRO A 11 -18.91 7.63 10.16
C PRO A 11 -19.28 8.28 8.83
N THR A 12 -20.29 9.16 8.83
CA THR A 12 -20.76 9.85 7.61
C THR A 12 -19.73 10.78 6.97
N THR A 13 -18.66 11.08 7.69
CA THR A 13 -17.49 11.85 7.26
C THR A 13 -16.49 11.03 6.45
N MET A 14 -16.71 9.71 6.33
CA MET A 14 -15.84 8.79 5.60
C MET A 14 -16.47 8.38 4.27
N ASP A 15 -15.60 8.10 3.30
CA ASP A 15 -15.91 7.38 2.07
C ASP A 15 -15.51 5.91 2.23
N VAL A 16 -16.33 5.01 1.70
CA VAL A 16 -16.06 3.58 1.62
C VAL A 16 -15.81 3.23 0.17
N LEU A 17 -14.61 2.76 -0.12
CA LEU A 17 -14.10 2.59 -1.48
C LEU A 17 -13.78 1.12 -1.76
N GLY A 18 -14.60 0.48 -2.58
CA GLY A 18 -14.32 -0.82 -3.19
C GLY A 18 -13.56 -0.73 -4.51
N ARG A 19 -13.47 -1.85 -5.23
CA ARG A 19 -12.86 -1.95 -6.57
C ARG A 19 -13.69 -1.25 -7.64
N SER A 20 -15.01 -1.45 -7.66
CA SER A 20 -15.89 -0.75 -8.59
C SER A 20 -16.25 0.65 -8.09
N PRO A 21 -16.34 1.63 -9.01
CA PRO A 21 -16.86 2.96 -8.67
C PRO A 21 -18.22 2.89 -7.98
N GLY A 22 -18.33 3.49 -6.79
CA GLY A 22 -19.55 3.51 -5.99
C GLY A 22 -19.84 2.22 -5.20
N ALA A 23 -19.02 1.17 -5.31
CA ALA A 23 -19.17 -0.01 -4.48
C ALA A 23 -18.75 0.29 -3.03
N SER A 24 -19.62 -0.08 -2.09
CA SER A 24 -19.42 0.06 -0.64
C SER A 24 -19.27 -1.28 0.09
N ALA A 25 -19.29 -2.39 -0.66
CA ALA A 25 -19.10 -3.74 -0.17
C ALA A 25 -18.03 -4.47 -1.03
N PRO A 26 -17.28 -5.41 -0.45
CA PRO A 26 -16.33 -6.24 -1.20
C PRO A 26 -17.02 -7.02 -2.33
N GLU A 27 -16.40 -7.07 -3.51
CA GLU A 27 -16.83 -7.88 -4.66
C GLU A 27 -16.39 -9.34 -4.54
N SER A 28 -15.34 -9.62 -3.75
CA SER A 28 -14.74 -10.95 -3.59
C SER A 28 -14.34 -11.23 -2.13
N GLY A 29 -13.99 -12.48 -1.83
CA GLY A 29 -13.47 -12.88 -0.52
C GLY A 29 -12.04 -12.41 -0.21
N TYR A 30 -11.34 -11.84 -1.19
CA TYR A 30 -9.99 -11.29 -1.02
C TYR A 30 -9.98 -9.76 -1.01
N GLU A 31 -11.03 -9.12 -1.50
CA GLU A 31 -11.16 -7.67 -1.47
C GLU A 31 -11.39 -7.15 -0.05
N LYS A 32 -10.69 -6.09 0.30
CA LYS A 32 -11.04 -5.23 1.43
C LYS A 32 -11.41 -3.84 0.94
N VAL A 33 -12.48 -3.28 1.51
CA VAL A 33 -12.84 -1.87 1.28
C VAL A 33 -11.85 -0.95 1.99
N VAL A 34 -11.52 0.16 1.34
CA VAL A 34 -10.71 1.23 1.94
C VAL A 34 -11.66 2.27 2.51
N ILE A 35 -11.42 2.66 3.76
CA ILE A 35 -12.17 3.74 4.41
C ILE A 35 -11.24 4.93 4.54
N LEU A 36 -11.60 6.04 3.90
CA LEU A 36 -10.83 7.30 3.93
C LEU A 36 -11.74 8.45 4.34
N PRO A 37 -11.22 9.52 4.96
CA PRO A 37 -12.01 10.72 5.17
C PRO A 37 -12.46 11.27 3.81
N LYS A 38 -13.63 11.92 3.76
CA LYS A 38 -14.11 12.64 2.58
C LYS A 38 -13.13 13.73 2.17
N MET A 39 -13.01 14.04 0.88
CA MET A 39 -12.00 15.00 0.37
C MET A 39 -11.96 16.36 1.09
N ARG A 40 -13.10 16.86 1.59
CA ARG A 40 -13.21 18.12 2.34
C ARG A 40 -13.16 17.96 3.86
N GLU A 41 -12.98 16.75 4.36
CA GLU A 41 -12.83 16.46 5.78
C GLU A 41 -11.40 16.81 6.22
N ASP A 42 -11.32 17.71 7.20
CA ASP A 42 -10.10 18.23 7.82
C ASP A 42 -10.03 17.87 9.32
N ASP A 43 -10.99 17.09 9.83
CA ASP A 43 -10.95 16.63 11.22
C ASP A 43 -9.77 15.68 11.47
N LEU A 44 -8.81 16.16 12.25
CA LEU A 44 -7.62 15.41 12.67
C LEU A 44 -7.96 14.03 13.24
N ALA A 45 -9.05 13.90 14.01
CA ALA A 45 -9.46 12.62 14.57
C ALA A 45 -9.95 11.64 13.48
N ALA A 46 -10.66 12.13 12.47
CA ALA A 46 -11.07 11.33 11.32
C ALA A 46 -9.86 10.82 10.52
N HIS A 47 -8.87 11.69 10.26
CA HIS A 47 -7.63 11.31 9.58
C HIS A 47 -6.83 10.30 10.40
N ALA A 48 -6.62 10.56 11.70
CA ALA A 48 -5.88 9.65 12.56
C ALA A 48 -6.49 8.25 12.61
N TRP A 49 -7.81 8.16 12.73
CA TRP A 49 -8.50 6.88 12.75
C TRP A 49 -8.43 6.13 11.42
N ALA A 50 -8.68 6.82 10.30
CA ALA A 50 -8.61 6.21 8.98
C ALA A 50 -7.20 5.73 8.63
N ASP A 51 -6.17 6.53 8.95
CA ASP A 51 -4.76 6.17 8.75
C ASP A 51 -4.36 5.00 9.66
N ALA A 52 -4.73 5.02 10.94
CA ALA A 52 -4.45 3.92 11.87
C ALA A 52 -5.10 2.60 11.44
N ARG A 53 -6.36 2.66 10.98
CA ARG A 53 -7.08 1.51 10.43
C ARG A 53 -6.39 0.96 9.18
N PHE A 54 -6.05 1.83 8.23
CA PHE A 54 -5.38 1.42 7.00
C PHE A 54 -4.00 0.81 7.30
N ALA A 55 -3.17 1.50 8.09
CA ALA A 55 -1.84 1.05 8.44
C ALA A 55 -1.84 -0.29 9.19
N ALA A 56 -2.72 -0.47 10.18
CA ALA A 56 -2.82 -1.74 10.90
C ALA A 56 -3.15 -2.91 9.95
N ASP A 57 -4.05 -2.71 9.00
CA ASP A 57 -4.42 -3.76 8.04
C ASP A 57 -3.28 -4.08 7.06
N ILE A 58 -2.63 -3.05 6.49
CA ILE A 58 -1.47 -3.18 5.60
C ILE A 58 -0.31 -3.90 6.31
N LEU A 59 0.02 -3.50 7.53
CA LEU A 59 1.13 -4.10 8.30
C LEU A 59 0.82 -5.55 8.73
N ALA A 60 -0.43 -5.87 9.03
CA ALA A 60 -0.85 -7.26 9.26
C ALA A 60 -0.65 -8.12 8.00
N GLU A 61 -0.93 -7.57 6.82
CA GLU A 61 -0.72 -8.24 5.54
C GLU A 61 0.75 -8.40 5.19
N HIS A 62 1.61 -7.40 5.43
CA HIS A 62 3.07 -7.57 5.28
C HIS A 62 3.57 -8.76 6.08
N ALA A 63 3.13 -8.86 7.34
CA ALA A 63 3.50 -9.94 8.23
C ALA A 63 3.02 -11.31 7.71
N LEU A 64 1.81 -11.38 7.15
CA LEU A 64 1.32 -12.57 6.45
C LEU A 64 2.18 -12.91 5.22
N PHE A 65 2.53 -11.93 4.38
CA PHE A 65 3.30 -12.17 3.17
C PHE A 65 4.73 -12.66 3.49
N PHE A 66 5.38 -12.09 4.51
CA PHE A 66 6.63 -12.65 5.04
C PHE A 66 6.46 -14.10 5.48
N ALA A 67 5.41 -14.41 6.24
CA ALA A 67 5.15 -15.77 6.70
C ALA A 67 4.92 -16.77 5.55
N LEU A 68 4.26 -16.34 4.46
CA LEU A 68 4.05 -17.17 3.26
C LEU A 68 5.34 -17.42 2.48
N LEU A 69 6.24 -16.43 2.46
CA LEU A 69 7.53 -16.48 1.76
C LEU A 69 8.68 -17.06 2.62
N MET A 70 8.38 -17.49 3.85
CA MET A 70 9.32 -18.15 4.75
C MET A 70 8.86 -19.59 5.03
N PRO A 71 9.21 -20.56 4.14
CA PRO A 71 8.88 -21.97 4.36
C PRO A 71 9.35 -22.44 5.73
N GLU A 72 8.55 -23.26 6.41
CA GLU A 72 8.82 -23.70 7.78
C GLU A 72 10.14 -24.50 7.84
N GLU A 73 10.43 -25.29 6.81
CA GLU A 73 11.65 -26.09 6.68
C GLU A 73 12.92 -25.23 6.56
N LEU A 74 12.80 -23.97 6.14
CA LEU A 74 13.94 -23.08 5.88
C LEU A 74 14.08 -21.97 6.92
N ALA A 75 12.96 -21.47 7.45
CA ALA A 75 12.90 -20.23 8.22
C ALA A 75 11.81 -20.24 9.32
N ALA A 76 11.60 -21.39 10.00
CA ALA A 76 10.54 -21.55 11.02
C ALA A 76 10.51 -20.44 12.09
N LYS A 77 11.68 -19.97 12.56
CA LYS A 77 11.75 -18.99 13.66
C LYS A 77 11.29 -17.60 13.20
N GLU A 78 11.81 -17.17 12.05
CA GLU A 78 11.48 -15.90 11.40
C GLU A 78 10.02 -15.89 10.96
N ARG A 79 9.55 -17.00 10.37
CA ARG A 79 8.15 -17.22 10.05
C ARG A 79 7.24 -17.06 11.27
N ALA A 80 7.60 -17.68 12.40
CA ALA A 80 6.81 -17.60 13.63
C ALA A 80 6.80 -16.17 14.20
N GLU A 81 7.86 -15.40 14.01
CA GLU A 81 7.90 -13.98 14.37
C GLU A 81 6.99 -13.13 13.48
N ALA A 82 7.03 -13.33 12.16
CA ALA A 82 6.06 -12.71 11.25
C ALA A 82 4.61 -13.02 11.65
N LEU A 83 4.26 -14.26 12.00
CA LEU A 83 2.92 -14.59 12.47
C LEU A 83 2.52 -13.88 13.78
N ARG A 84 3.47 -13.60 14.67
CA ARG A 84 3.19 -12.79 15.87
C ARG A 84 2.84 -11.36 15.48
N PHE A 85 3.60 -10.73 14.57
CA PHE A 85 3.25 -9.40 14.05
C PHE A 85 1.90 -9.39 13.35
N GLN A 86 1.58 -10.41 12.55
CA GLN A 86 0.27 -10.55 11.93
C GLN A 86 -0.86 -10.53 12.98
N THR A 87 -0.68 -11.28 14.07
CA THR A 87 -1.63 -11.32 15.18
C THR A 87 -1.74 -9.96 15.88
N THR A 88 -0.61 -9.32 16.19
CA THR A 88 -0.56 -8.01 16.85
C THR A 88 -1.29 -6.95 16.04
N PHE A 89 -0.98 -6.80 14.75
CA PHE A 89 -1.61 -5.80 13.90
C PHE A 89 -3.08 -6.14 13.58
N GLY A 90 -3.43 -7.41 13.44
CA GLY A 90 -4.82 -7.84 13.29
C GLY A 90 -5.69 -7.46 14.50
N GLN A 91 -5.20 -7.71 15.73
CA GLN A 91 -5.89 -7.30 16.95
C GLN A 91 -5.95 -5.77 17.09
N LEU A 92 -4.90 -5.06 16.69
CA LEU A 92 -4.88 -3.61 16.70
C LEU A 92 -5.93 -3.04 15.73
N TYR A 93 -6.01 -3.57 14.51
CA TYR A 93 -7.04 -3.22 13.54
C TYR A 93 -8.45 -3.45 14.09
N GLU A 94 -8.73 -4.63 14.66
CA GLU A 94 -10.05 -4.95 15.22
C GLU A 94 -10.45 -3.95 16.33
N ARG A 95 -9.51 -3.57 17.20
CA ARG A 95 -9.75 -2.57 18.24
C ARG A 95 -10.03 -1.18 17.65
N ILE A 96 -9.23 -0.74 16.68
CA ILE A 96 -9.39 0.58 16.03
C ILE A 96 -10.72 0.66 15.29
N ASP A 97 -11.02 -0.36 14.49
CA ASP A 97 -12.25 -0.45 13.72
C ASP A 97 -13.48 -0.46 14.65
N SER A 98 -13.42 -1.21 15.74
CA SER A 98 -14.49 -1.26 16.75
C SER A 98 -14.66 0.06 17.52
N ALA A 99 -13.58 0.79 17.82
CA ALA A 99 -13.60 2.00 18.64
C ALA A 99 -14.07 3.26 17.89
N GLY A 100 -13.87 3.32 16.57
CA GLY A 100 -14.18 4.51 15.76
C GLY A 100 -13.20 5.68 16.03
N PRO A 101 -13.44 6.86 15.43
CA PRO A 101 -12.56 8.01 15.61
C PRO A 101 -12.40 8.42 17.09
N PRO A 102 -11.17 8.74 17.54
CA PRO A 102 -10.93 9.21 18.90
C PRO A 102 -11.54 10.61 19.13
N ALA A 103 -11.64 11.05 20.38
CA ALA A 103 -11.85 12.47 20.65
C ALA A 103 -10.63 13.28 20.16
N ARG A 104 -10.84 14.51 19.67
CA ARG A 104 -9.74 15.37 19.21
C ARG A 104 -8.66 15.59 20.28
N SER A 105 -9.04 15.65 21.56
CA SER A 105 -8.11 15.75 22.70
C SER A 105 -7.19 14.53 22.85
N ASP A 106 -7.61 13.38 22.32
CA ASP A 106 -6.99 12.09 22.57
C ASP A 106 -6.17 11.61 21.38
N VAL A 107 -6.14 12.35 20.25
CA VAL A 107 -5.43 11.97 19.02
C VAL A 107 -3.98 11.60 19.30
N LYS A 108 -3.25 12.41 20.07
CA LYS A 108 -1.84 12.12 20.42
C LYS A 108 -1.68 10.78 21.15
N THR A 109 -2.56 10.50 22.10
CA THR A 109 -2.53 9.24 22.86
C THR A 109 -2.99 8.07 21.99
N PHE A 110 -3.91 8.32 21.06
CA PHE A 110 -4.38 7.34 20.09
C PHE A 110 -3.28 6.95 19.10
N THR A 111 -2.60 7.92 18.48
CA THR A 111 -1.55 7.64 17.49
C THR A 111 -0.31 6.99 18.12
N ALA A 112 0.02 7.32 19.37
CA ALA A 112 1.09 6.67 20.12
C ALA A 112 0.89 5.15 20.30
N GLN A 113 -0.35 4.65 20.25
CA GLN A 113 -0.63 3.20 20.32
C GLN A 113 -0.20 2.46 19.05
N MET A 114 -0.05 3.18 17.92
CA MET A 114 0.46 2.62 16.67
C MET A 114 1.99 2.53 16.66
N THR A 115 2.65 3.49 17.30
CA THR A 115 4.10 3.74 17.14
C THR A 115 4.96 2.57 17.59
N GLU A 116 4.75 2.02 18.79
CA GLU A 116 5.64 0.99 19.34
C GLU A 116 5.59 -0.34 18.54
N PRO A 117 4.41 -0.91 18.22
CA PRO A 117 4.34 -2.08 17.34
C PRO A 117 4.97 -1.85 15.96
N ILE A 118 4.85 -0.64 15.42
CA ILE A 118 5.46 -0.26 14.14
C ILE A 118 6.98 -0.28 14.24
N LYS A 119 7.57 0.31 15.28
CA LYS A 119 9.03 0.31 15.51
C LYS A 119 9.59 -1.10 15.65
N GLU A 120 8.93 -1.96 16.44
CA GLU A 120 9.33 -3.37 16.56
C GLU A 120 9.30 -4.08 15.20
N PHE A 121 8.32 -3.76 14.35
CA PHE A 121 8.22 -4.37 13.03
C PHE A 121 9.22 -3.78 12.02
N ILE A 122 9.60 -2.51 12.16
CA ILE A 122 10.72 -1.90 11.42
C ILE A 122 12.02 -2.63 11.76
N ASP A 123 12.29 -2.88 13.05
CA ASP A 123 13.48 -3.61 13.51
C ASP A 123 13.51 -5.04 12.97
N TYR A 124 12.36 -5.72 12.96
CA TYR A 124 12.20 -7.03 12.33
C TYR A 124 12.58 -7.00 10.85
N LYS A 125 12.01 -6.05 10.09
CA LYS A 125 12.25 -5.92 8.65
C LYS A 125 13.72 -5.59 8.35
N ALA A 126 14.33 -4.70 9.12
CA ALA A 126 15.74 -4.33 8.96
C ALA A 126 16.66 -5.53 9.26
N ARG A 127 16.46 -6.20 10.38
CA ARG A 127 17.29 -7.35 10.80
C ARG A 127 17.19 -8.51 9.81
N LEU A 128 15.99 -8.84 9.35
CA LEU A 128 15.81 -9.95 8.41
C LEU A 128 16.16 -9.58 6.97
N GLY A 129 16.00 -8.31 6.58
CA GLY A 129 16.54 -7.79 5.32
C GLY A 129 18.05 -7.98 5.25
N GLU A 130 18.78 -7.58 6.29
CA GLU A 130 20.23 -7.79 6.38
C GLU A 130 20.60 -9.27 6.38
N ALA A 131 19.85 -10.11 7.10
CA ALA A 131 20.07 -11.55 7.11
C ALA A 131 19.84 -12.18 5.72
N GLN A 132 18.84 -11.73 4.96
CA GLN A 132 18.56 -12.19 3.60
C GLN A 132 19.67 -11.73 2.63
N THR A 133 20.07 -10.46 2.69
CA THR A 133 21.13 -9.89 1.85
C THR A 133 22.47 -10.58 2.07
N THR A 134 22.78 -10.94 3.33
CA THR A 134 24.04 -11.63 3.68
C THR A 134 23.96 -13.15 3.57
N GLY A 135 22.84 -13.71 3.11
CA GLY A 135 22.64 -15.16 2.94
C GLY A 135 22.54 -15.96 4.24
N LYS A 136 22.33 -15.29 5.38
CA LYS A 136 22.11 -15.92 6.69
C LYS A 136 20.68 -16.43 6.85
N LEU A 137 19.71 -15.74 6.25
CA LEU A 137 18.32 -16.20 6.11
C LEU A 137 18.15 -16.91 4.77
N ARG A 138 17.53 -18.09 4.79
CA ARG A 138 17.11 -18.80 3.58
C ARG A 138 15.59 -18.71 3.48
N SER A 139 15.10 -17.85 2.61
CA SER A 139 13.68 -17.64 2.36
C SER A 139 13.42 -17.29 0.89
N LEU A 140 12.15 -17.15 0.52
CA LEU A 140 11.69 -16.66 -0.78
C LEU A 140 11.42 -15.15 -0.78
N VAL A 141 11.78 -14.45 0.30
CA VAL A 141 11.58 -13.01 0.43
C VAL A 141 12.71 -12.27 -0.29
N TRP A 142 12.38 -11.37 -1.22
CA TRP A 142 13.39 -10.50 -1.82
C TRP A 142 13.95 -9.51 -0.80
N PRO A 143 15.27 -9.21 -0.80
CA PRO A 143 15.83 -8.11 0.00
C PRO A 143 15.07 -6.79 -0.21
N LEU A 144 14.73 -6.48 -1.47
CA LEU A 144 13.93 -5.29 -1.80
C LEU A 144 12.54 -5.29 -1.14
N PHE A 145 11.91 -6.46 -0.92
CA PHE A 145 10.62 -6.52 -0.24
C PHE A 145 10.74 -6.18 1.27
N PHE A 146 11.87 -6.53 1.90
CA PHE A 146 12.16 -6.07 3.26
C PHE A 146 12.33 -4.55 3.32
N ASP A 147 13.11 -3.96 2.40
CA ASP A 147 13.32 -2.52 2.36
C ASP A 147 12.04 -1.75 2.03
N HIS A 148 11.31 -2.18 1.00
CA HIS A 148 10.01 -1.63 0.59
C HIS A 148 9.03 -1.55 1.76
N THR A 149 8.71 -2.70 2.37
CA THR A 149 7.75 -2.74 3.47
C THR A 149 8.26 -2.03 4.73
N ARG A 150 9.59 -1.87 4.88
CA ARG A 150 10.20 -1.09 5.96
C ARG A 150 9.98 0.40 5.73
N HIS A 151 10.24 0.90 4.54
CA HIS A 151 9.99 2.31 4.18
C HIS A 151 8.53 2.70 4.38
N GLU A 152 7.59 1.82 4.06
CA GLU A 152 6.16 2.04 4.34
C GLU A 152 5.87 2.14 5.84
N ALA A 153 6.45 1.25 6.65
CA ALA A 153 6.29 1.30 8.10
C ALA A 153 6.94 2.56 8.71
N GLU A 154 8.10 2.97 8.23
CA GLU A 154 8.76 4.21 8.63
C GLU A 154 7.94 5.44 8.25
N ARG A 155 7.28 5.44 7.08
CA ARG A 155 6.35 6.52 6.72
C ARG A 155 5.13 6.56 7.63
N TRP A 156 4.56 5.41 7.99
CA TRP A 156 3.47 5.35 8.96
C TRP A 156 3.87 5.85 10.34
N GLU A 157 5.07 5.50 10.81
CA GLU A 157 5.59 6.01 12.08
C GLU A 157 5.67 7.55 12.08
N ARG A 158 6.25 8.15 11.04
CA ARG A 158 6.28 9.61 10.86
C ARG A 158 4.89 10.21 10.80
N ARG A 159 3.98 9.61 10.02
CA ARG A 159 2.59 10.10 9.90
C ARG A 159 1.86 10.12 11.24
N PHE A 160 2.04 9.12 12.08
CA PHE A 160 1.42 9.08 13.41
C PHE A 160 2.01 10.08 14.40
N ASP A 161 3.30 10.41 14.25
CA ASP A 161 3.95 11.49 15.00
C ASP A 161 3.41 12.87 14.58
N GLU A 162 3.34 13.15 13.28
CA GLU A 162 2.74 14.37 12.70
C GLU A 162 1.29 14.57 13.17
N LEU A 163 0.44 13.54 13.02
CA LEU A 163 -0.94 13.58 13.50
C LEU A 163 -1.02 13.80 15.01
N GLY A 164 -0.08 13.23 15.78
CA GLY A 164 0.02 13.45 17.22
C GLY A 164 0.44 14.87 17.61
N ARG A 165 1.13 15.59 16.71
CA ARG A 165 1.43 17.04 16.82
C ARG A 165 0.30 17.93 16.30
N GLY A 166 -0.71 17.36 15.63
CA GLY A 166 -1.82 18.09 15.04
C GLY A 166 -1.62 18.47 13.58
N GLU A 167 -0.65 17.87 12.91
CA GLU A 167 -0.34 18.08 11.49
C GLU A 167 -1.04 16.99 10.66
N SER A 168 -2.05 17.38 9.88
CA SER A 168 -2.82 16.44 9.02
C SER A 168 -2.52 16.58 7.52
N ASP A 169 -1.92 17.69 7.12
CA ASP A 169 -1.67 18.02 5.71
C ASP A 169 -0.60 17.10 5.11
N PHE A 170 -0.61 17.01 3.78
CA PHE A 170 0.40 16.28 3.03
C PHE A 170 1.18 17.26 2.17
N GLU A 171 2.51 17.20 2.20
CA GLU A 171 3.34 17.92 1.25
C GLU A 171 3.38 17.16 -0.07
N ARG A 172 2.96 17.80 -1.17
CA ARG A 172 2.90 17.11 -2.48
C ARG A 172 4.19 16.43 -2.86
N LYS A 173 5.32 17.12 -2.67
CA LYS A 173 6.64 16.59 -3.03
C LYS A 173 6.98 15.31 -2.28
N GLU A 174 6.62 15.22 -1.00
CA GLU A 174 6.81 14.00 -0.19
C GLU A 174 5.94 12.87 -0.74
N VAL A 175 4.65 13.14 -0.96
CA VAL A 175 3.68 12.17 -1.47
C VAL A 175 4.14 11.59 -2.81
N VAL A 176 4.52 12.45 -3.75
CA VAL A 176 4.97 12.00 -5.08
C VAL A 176 6.25 11.19 -4.98
N ALA A 177 7.27 11.68 -4.26
CA ALA A 177 8.55 10.97 -4.15
C ALA A 177 8.38 9.59 -3.49
N PHE A 178 7.62 9.51 -2.39
CA PHE A 178 7.37 8.26 -1.70
C PHE A 178 6.58 7.28 -2.57
N TRP A 179 5.40 7.69 -3.04
CA TRP A 179 4.52 6.76 -3.76
C TRP A 179 5.05 6.40 -5.14
N ALA A 180 5.78 7.28 -5.82
CA ALA A 180 6.44 6.91 -7.08
C ALA A 180 7.46 5.78 -6.86
N ASN A 181 8.27 5.84 -5.80
CA ASN A 181 9.17 4.73 -5.47
C ASN A 181 8.40 3.44 -5.18
N ILE A 182 7.35 3.51 -4.36
CA ILE A 182 6.49 2.37 -4.02
C ILE A 182 5.81 1.78 -5.27
N MET A 183 5.33 2.61 -6.21
CA MET A 183 4.70 2.14 -7.44
C MET A 183 5.69 1.57 -8.46
N ASP A 184 6.94 2.07 -8.52
CA ASP A 184 8.05 1.43 -9.26
C ASP A 184 8.30 0.02 -8.70
N GLU A 185 8.51 -0.10 -7.39
CA GLU A 185 8.77 -1.37 -6.72
C GLU A 185 7.63 -2.36 -6.89
N HIS A 186 6.37 -1.94 -6.71
CA HIS A 186 5.19 -2.76 -6.99
C HIS A 186 5.17 -3.31 -8.41
N SER A 187 5.45 -2.44 -9.39
CA SER A 187 5.42 -2.85 -10.80
C SER A 187 6.51 -3.89 -11.08
N ARG A 188 7.70 -3.75 -10.47
CA ARG A 188 8.76 -4.77 -10.53
C ARG A 188 8.37 -6.06 -9.81
N PHE A 189 7.74 -6.00 -8.65
CA PHE A 189 7.26 -7.20 -7.95
C PHE A 189 6.23 -7.97 -8.79
N VAL A 190 5.27 -7.27 -9.40
CA VAL A 190 4.30 -7.88 -10.31
C VAL A 190 5.03 -8.59 -11.46
N ALA A 191 5.95 -7.91 -12.14
CA ALA A 191 6.71 -8.49 -13.24
C ALA A 191 7.44 -9.80 -12.85
N HIS A 192 8.00 -9.87 -11.64
CA HIS A 192 8.75 -11.04 -11.17
C HIS A 192 7.87 -12.16 -10.58
N LEU A 193 6.62 -11.86 -10.23
CA LEU A 193 5.66 -12.85 -9.71
C LEU A 193 4.73 -13.42 -10.80
N LEU A 194 4.68 -12.80 -11.98
CA LEU A 194 4.02 -13.34 -13.16
C LEU A 194 4.75 -14.60 -13.66
N ASP A 195 3.99 -15.53 -14.25
CA ASP A 195 4.58 -16.64 -14.98
C ASP A 195 5.39 -16.11 -16.18
N PRO A 196 6.58 -16.65 -16.48
CA PRO A 196 7.41 -16.14 -17.58
C PRO A 196 6.74 -16.10 -18.96
N ASP A 197 5.67 -16.88 -19.19
CA ASP A 197 4.91 -16.84 -20.44
C ASP A 197 3.92 -15.65 -20.54
N GLU A 198 3.71 -14.87 -19.48
CA GLU A 198 2.88 -13.66 -19.49
C GLU A 198 3.67 -12.45 -20.07
N PHE A 199 4.30 -12.64 -21.23
CA PHE A 199 5.26 -11.69 -21.83
C PHE A 199 4.73 -10.24 -21.89
N GLU A 200 3.52 -10.04 -22.41
CA GLU A 200 2.92 -8.71 -22.57
C GLU A 200 2.67 -8.02 -21.22
N LEU A 201 2.24 -8.77 -20.20
CA LEU A 201 2.02 -8.23 -18.86
C LEU A 201 3.34 -7.90 -18.15
N ILE A 202 4.37 -8.73 -18.35
CA ILE A 202 5.72 -8.48 -17.82
C ILE A 202 6.31 -7.19 -18.44
N GLU A 203 6.23 -7.04 -19.76
CA GLU A 203 6.69 -5.82 -20.44
C GLU A 203 5.94 -4.58 -19.94
N LYS A 204 4.60 -4.66 -19.85
CA LYS A 204 3.78 -3.57 -19.32
C LYS A 204 4.15 -3.19 -17.88
N ALA A 205 4.42 -4.18 -17.04
CA ALA A 205 4.83 -3.94 -15.66
C ALA A 205 6.20 -3.25 -15.59
N PHE A 206 7.19 -3.67 -16.38
CA PHE A 206 8.50 -3.00 -16.42
C PHE A 206 8.46 -1.58 -17.00
N SER A 207 7.67 -1.34 -18.06
CA SER A 207 7.48 0.02 -18.59
C SER A 207 6.82 0.93 -17.56
N THR A 208 5.82 0.42 -16.82
CA THR A 208 5.18 1.16 -15.73
C THR A 208 6.18 1.48 -14.61
N ALA A 209 7.04 0.53 -14.26
CA ALA A 209 8.11 0.72 -13.27
C ALA A 209 9.07 1.86 -13.68
N ASN A 210 9.47 1.89 -14.95
CA ASN A 210 10.34 2.94 -15.48
C ASN A 210 9.67 4.33 -15.45
N VAL A 211 8.38 4.42 -15.80
CA VAL A 211 7.63 5.69 -15.69
C VAL A 211 7.72 6.23 -14.26
N PHE A 212 7.38 5.42 -13.26
CA PHE A 212 7.39 5.86 -11.86
C PHE A 212 8.78 6.21 -11.35
N ARG A 213 9.83 5.50 -11.79
CA ARG A 213 11.21 5.83 -11.43
C ARG A 213 11.62 7.25 -11.83
N HIS A 214 11.12 7.72 -12.98
CA HIS A 214 11.39 9.08 -13.45
C HIS A 214 10.43 10.11 -12.84
N LEU A 215 9.17 9.74 -12.56
CA LEU A 215 8.21 10.61 -11.87
C LEU A 215 8.53 10.84 -10.39
N ALA A 216 9.42 10.04 -9.78
CA ALA A 216 9.88 10.26 -8.40
C ALA A 216 10.57 11.63 -8.22
N ASP A 217 11.13 12.20 -9.29
CA ASP A 217 11.42 13.63 -9.35
C ASP A 217 10.16 14.36 -9.87
N ASP A 218 9.32 14.88 -8.96
CA ASP A 218 8.10 15.66 -9.28
C ASP A 218 8.41 17.03 -9.95
N SER A 219 9.61 17.20 -10.49
CA SER A 219 9.97 18.35 -11.31
C SER A 219 9.45 18.17 -12.74
N VAL A 220 9.36 19.30 -13.46
CA VAL A 220 9.14 19.29 -14.92
C VAL A 220 10.20 18.41 -15.62
N GLY A 221 11.41 18.32 -15.06
CA GLY A 221 12.49 17.46 -15.56
C GLY A 221 12.13 15.97 -15.50
N GLY A 222 11.60 15.48 -14.38
CA GLY A 222 11.22 14.08 -14.22
C GLY A 222 10.09 13.65 -15.16
N THR A 223 9.08 14.52 -15.35
CA THR A 223 8.01 14.26 -16.33
C THR A 223 8.53 14.21 -17.77
N VAL A 224 9.44 15.12 -18.13
CA VAL A 224 10.08 15.13 -19.46
C VAL A 224 10.93 13.88 -19.65
N GLU A 225 11.66 13.44 -18.62
CA GLU A 225 12.47 12.22 -18.69
C GLU A 225 11.58 10.97 -18.83
N ALA A 226 10.50 10.86 -18.07
CA ALA A 226 9.53 9.77 -18.18
C ALA A 226 8.97 9.69 -19.61
N LEU A 227 8.56 10.83 -20.18
CA LEU A 227 8.07 10.91 -21.56
C LEU A 227 9.15 10.53 -22.59
N ALA A 228 10.41 10.92 -22.36
CA ALA A 228 11.51 10.59 -23.27
C ALA A 228 11.87 9.10 -23.25
N LYS A 229 11.74 8.43 -22.10
CA LYS A 229 12.10 7.02 -21.90
C LYS A 229 10.97 6.06 -22.25
N GLU A 230 9.74 6.41 -21.89
CA GLU A 230 8.55 5.57 -22.03
C GLU A 230 7.40 6.34 -22.72
N PRO A 231 7.60 6.88 -23.93
CA PRO A 231 6.64 7.79 -24.58
C PRO A 231 5.27 7.15 -24.78
N GLY A 232 5.22 5.88 -25.19
CA GLY A 232 3.97 5.16 -25.41
C GLY A 232 3.16 5.05 -24.11
N THR A 233 3.80 4.62 -23.03
CA THR A 233 3.18 4.43 -21.71
C THR A 233 2.65 5.74 -21.14
N VAL A 234 3.44 6.82 -21.22
CA VAL A 234 3.04 8.14 -20.69
C VAL A 234 1.90 8.76 -21.52
N ILE A 235 1.99 8.70 -22.86
CA ILE A 235 0.95 9.23 -23.75
C ILE A 235 -0.36 8.45 -23.56
N ASP A 236 -0.29 7.12 -23.46
CA ASP A 236 -1.46 6.29 -23.23
C ASP A 236 -2.13 6.65 -21.89
N SER A 237 -1.36 6.81 -20.82
CA SER A 237 -1.86 7.24 -19.52
C SER A 237 -2.57 8.60 -19.60
N LEU A 238 -1.95 9.58 -20.26
CA LEU A 238 -2.53 10.92 -20.44
C LEU A 238 -3.78 10.90 -21.33
N ALA A 239 -3.83 10.04 -22.35
CA ALA A 239 -5.00 9.89 -23.19
C ALA A 239 -6.21 9.32 -22.42
N HIS A 240 -5.96 8.40 -21.48
CA HIS A 240 -7.00 7.86 -20.60
C HIS A 240 -7.42 8.85 -19.50
N ASN A 241 -6.53 9.74 -19.08
CA ASN A 241 -6.75 10.71 -18.00
C ASN A 241 -6.32 12.13 -18.42
N PRO A 242 -7.03 12.80 -19.35
CA PRO A 242 -6.56 14.01 -20.02
C PRO A 242 -6.62 15.28 -19.16
N ASP A 243 -7.44 15.28 -18.10
CA ASP A 243 -7.72 16.47 -17.30
C ASP A 243 -6.82 16.62 -16.05
N VAL A 244 -5.77 15.80 -15.94
CA VAL A 244 -4.87 15.78 -14.77
C VAL A 244 -3.40 15.85 -15.18
N ASP A 245 -2.53 16.20 -14.23
CA ASP A 245 -1.08 16.16 -14.44
C ASP A 245 -0.55 14.73 -14.66
N ALA A 246 0.71 14.62 -15.11
CA ALA A 246 1.32 13.34 -15.45
C ALA A 246 1.39 12.35 -14.27
N VAL A 247 1.59 12.85 -13.03
CA VAL A 247 1.67 12.00 -11.84
C VAL A 247 0.31 11.46 -11.45
N MET A 248 -0.71 12.33 -11.43
CA MET A 248 -2.11 11.95 -11.20
C MET A 248 -2.61 10.98 -12.27
N SER A 249 -2.26 11.22 -13.53
CA SER A 249 -2.56 10.33 -14.65
C SER A 249 -1.94 8.95 -14.42
N ALA A 250 -0.64 8.89 -14.12
CA ALA A 250 0.04 7.63 -13.85
C ALA A 250 -0.53 6.90 -12.62
N ALA A 251 -0.88 7.62 -11.56
CA ALA A 251 -1.51 7.07 -10.35
C ALA A 251 -2.87 6.43 -10.64
N GLN A 252 -3.70 7.09 -11.47
CA GLN A 252 -4.99 6.53 -11.90
C GLN A 252 -4.79 5.30 -12.80
N THR A 253 -3.87 5.37 -13.76
CA THR A 253 -3.57 4.26 -14.68
C THR A 253 -3.07 3.01 -13.94
N ILE A 254 -2.18 3.16 -12.95
CA ILE A 254 -1.71 2.00 -12.17
C ILE A 254 -2.79 1.45 -11.23
N LEU A 255 -3.67 2.30 -10.68
CA LEU A 255 -4.82 1.85 -9.91
C LEU A 255 -5.77 1.01 -10.78
N ASP A 256 -6.07 1.46 -12.00
CA ASP A 256 -6.93 0.73 -12.94
C ASP A 256 -6.31 -0.61 -13.34
N PHE A 257 -5.01 -0.60 -13.65
CA PHE A 257 -4.26 -1.83 -13.93
C PHE A 257 -4.32 -2.82 -12.76
N LYS A 258 -4.03 -2.37 -11.53
CA LYS A 258 -4.08 -3.23 -10.33
C LYS A 258 -5.49 -3.74 -10.03
N THR A 259 -6.51 -2.93 -10.31
CA THR A 259 -7.93 -3.31 -10.16
C THR A 259 -8.32 -4.40 -11.15
N GLN A 260 -7.86 -4.31 -12.40
CA GLN A 260 -8.09 -5.37 -13.39
C GLN A 260 -7.26 -6.62 -13.07
N ALA A 261 -5.98 -6.45 -12.73
CA ALA A 261 -5.07 -7.55 -12.41
C ALA A 261 -5.60 -8.42 -11.26
N VAL A 262 -6.11 -7.82 -10.18
CA VAL A 262 -6.66 -8.61 -9.06
C VAL A 262 -7.89 -9.43 -9.48
N ARG A 263 -8.75 -8.89 -10.34
CA ARG A 263 -9.92 -9.63 -10.87
C ARG A 263 -9.50 -10.80 -11.75
N ASP A 264 -8.45 -10.62 -12.54
CA ASP A 264 -7.95 -11.65 -13.44
C ASP A 264 -7.16 -12.74 -12.71
N ILE A 265 -6.40 -12.37 -11.68
CA ILE A 265 -5.72 -13.32 -10.77
C ILE A 265 -6.77 -14.16 -10.02
N GLU A 266 -7.78 -13.53 -9.41
CA GLU A 266 -8.85 -14.24 -8.68
C GLU A 266 -9.62 -15.22 -9.56
N ALA A 267 -9.80 -14.88 -10.84
CA ALA A 267 -10.52 -15.72 -11.80
C ALA A 267 -9.63 -16.75 -12.51
N GLY A 268 -8.32 -16.81 -12.20
CA GLY A 268 -7.37 -17.72 -12.85
C GLY A 268 -7.13 -17.40 -14.33
N ARG A 269 -7.28 -16.13 -14.74
CA ARG A 269 -7.02 -15.65 -16.11
C ARG A 269 -5.58 -15.18 -16.34
N ILE A 270 -4.83 -14.92 -15.26
CA ILE A 270 -3.40 -14.60 -15.29
C ILE A 270 -2.63 -15.73 -14.63
N LYS A 271 -1.62 -16.27 -15.33
CA LYS A 271 -0.69 -17.24 -14.77
C LYS A 271 0.32 -16.49 -13.89
N SER A 272 0.33 -16.78 -12.60
CA SER A 272 1.25 -16.16 -11.66
C SER A 272 1.36 -16.95 -10.36
N ILE A 273 2.32 -16.57 -9.54
CA ILE A 273 2.41 -16.95 -8.12
C ILE A 273 1.98 -15.79 -7.20
N ILE A 274 1.20 -14.85 -7.73
CA ILE A 274 0.67 -13.70 -6.97
C ILE A 274 -0.50 -14.17 -6.12
N GLU A 275 -0.38 -14.06 -4.79
CA GLU A 275 -1.49 -14.35 -3.89
C GLU A 275 -2.59 -13.25 -4.05
N PRO A 276 -3.88 -13.60 -4.17
CA PRO A 276 -4.93 -12.62 -4.45
C PRO A 276 -5.02 -11.44 -3.47
N ARG A 277 -4.71 -11.63 -2.18
CA ARG A 277 -4.68 -10.54 -1.19
C ARG A 277 -3.48 -9.65 -1.40
N LEU A 278 -2.34 -10.16 -1.87
CA LEU A 278 -1.21 -9.32 -2.29
C LEU A 278 -1.60 -8.41 -3.46
N ALA A 279 -2.35 -8.94 -4.43
CA ALA A 279 -2.86 -8.13 -5.54
C ALA A 279 -3.86 -7.05 -5.07
N ASP A 280 -4.76 -7.37 -4.13
CA ASP A 280 -5.65 -6.36 -3.54
C ASP A 280 -4.91 -5.35 -2.64
N HIS A 281 -3.88 -5.80 -1.93
CA HIS A 281 -3.05 -4.97 -1.06
C HIS A 281 -2.39 -3.83 -1.82
N VAL A 282 -1.63 -4.16 -2.87
CA VAL A 282 -0.94 -3.14 -3.67
C VAL A 282 -1.93 -2.22 -4.41
N ARG A 283 -3.16 -2.68 -4.68
CA ARG A 283 -4.26 -1.87 -5.23
C ARG A 283 -4.75 -0.85 -4.21
N ARG A 284 -4.97 -1.25 -2.96
CA ARG A 284 -5.41 -0.35 -1.88
C ARG A 284 -4.38 0.75 -1.62
N GLU A 285 -3.10 0.45 -1.76
CA GLU A 285 -2.03 1.44 -1.67
C GLU A 285 -2.02 2.40 -2.85
N ALA A 286 -2.25 1.92 -4.08
CA ALA A 286 -2.43 2.81 -5.23
C ALA A 286 -3.65 3.74 -5.06
N LEU A 287 -4.73 3.24 -4.45
CA LEU A 287 -5.89 4.06 -4.10
C LEU A 287 -5.55 5.10 -3.03
N LYS A 288 -4.77 4.72 -2.01
CA LYS A 288 -4.30 5.64 -0.97
C LYS A 288 -3.41 6.73 -1.57
N PHE A 289 -2.47 6.37 -2.45
CA PHE A 289 -1.66 7.33 -3.21
C PHE A 289 -2.53 8.35 -3.93
N LEU A 290 -3.50 7.89 -4.74
CA LEU A 290 -4.38 8.78 -5.47
C LEU A 290 -5.19 9.71 -4.54
N ASN A 291 -5.60 9.24 -3.37
CA ASN A 291 -6.29 10.07 -2.38
C ASN A 291 -5.38 11.13 -1.76
N GLU A 292 -4.18 10.74 -1.33
CA GLU A 292 -3.19 11.66 -0.75
C GLU A 292 -2.77 12.71 -1.78
N LEU A 293 -2.56 12.32 -3.04
CA LEU A 293 -2.16 13.24 -4.11
C LEU A 293 -3.23 14.30 -4.40
N LYS A 294 -4.51 13.97 -4.24
CA LYS A 294 -5.63 14.93 -4.35
C LYS A 294 -5.74 15.88 -3.16
N ARG A 295 -5.14 15.53 -2.01
CA ARG A 295 -5.18 16.30 -0.76
C ARG A 295 -3.92 17.14 -0.54
N ALA A 296 -2.81 16.71 -1.14
CA ALA A 296 -1.52 17.33 -0.96
C ALA A 296 -1.54 18.79 -1.39
N VAL A 297 -0.87 19.62 -0.58
CA VAL A 297 -0.68 21.05 -0.80
C VAL A 297 0.70 21.34 -1.39
#